data_AF-A0A9E5D8Y6-F1
#
_entry.id   AF-A0A9E5D8Y6-F1
#
_cell.length_a   1.000
_cell.length_b   1.000
_cell.length_c   1.000
_cell.angle_alpha   90.00
_cell.angle_beta   90.00
_cell.angle_gamma   90.00
#
_symmetry.space_group_name_H-M   'P 1'
#
loop_
_entity.id
_entity.type
_entity.pdbx_description
1 polymer ?
#
loop_
_entity_poly.entity_id
_entity_poly.type
_entity_poly.pdbx_seq_one_letter_code
_entity_poly.pdbx_strand_id
1 'polypeptide(L)' 'MDITWLGHSCFRLHDADMVVVTDPYPASIGLT' A
#
# COMPACT_ATOMS: atom_id res chain seq x y z
N MET A 1 -13.15 4.12 -1.91
CA MET A 1 -12.49 3.93 -0.60
C MET A 1 -12.47 2.45 -0.23
N ASP A 2 -11.37 1.79 -0.57
CA ASP A 2 -11.08 0.39 -0.28
C ASP A 2 -9.75 0.31 0.48
N ILE A 3 -9.73 -0.49 1.55
CA ILE A 3 -8.55 -0.64 2.42
C ILE A 3 -8.08 -2.08 2.34
N THR A 4 -6.83 -2.27 1.90
CA THR A 4 -6.19 -3.59 1.82
C THR A 4 -5.00 -3.63 2.78
N TRP A 5 -4.98 -4.61 3.68
CA TRP A 5 -3.82 -4.88 4.53
C TRP A 5 -2.82 -5.77 3.78
N LEU A 6 -1.55 -5.36 3.76
CA LEU A 6 -0.48 -6.06 3.04
C LEU A 6 0.52 -6.75 3.99
N GLY A 7 0.31 -6.65 5.30
CA GLY A 7 1.21 -7.20 6.32
C GLY A 7 1.89 -6.10 7.15
N HIS A 8 2.23 -6.41 8.41
CA HIS A 8 2.77 -5.44 9.38
C HIS A 8 1.90 -4.17 9.46
N SER A 9 2.50 -2.98 9.38
CA SER A 9 1.83 -1.67 9.30
C SER A 9 1.61 -1.18 7.86
N CYS A 10 1.77 -2.05 6.85
CA CYS A 10 1.59 -1.69 5.45
C CYS A 10 0.12 -1.83 5.00
N PHE A 11 -0.46 -0.73 4.54
CA PHE A 11 -1.82 -0.67 4.02
C PHE A 11 -1.82 -0.03 2.64
N ARG A 12 -2.65 -0.55 1.74
CA ARG A 12 -3.04 0.12 0.51
C ARG A 12 -4.41 0.73 0.69
N LEU A 13 -4.48 2.04 0.49
CA LEU A 13 -5.71 2.81 0.45
C LEU A 13 -5.99 3.15 -1.01
N HIS A 14 -7.13 2.71 -1.51
CA HIS A 14 -7.58 2.97 -2.86
C HIS A 14 -8.84 3.82 -2.83
N ASP A 15 -8.80 4.94 -3.53
CA ASP A 15 -9.97 5.76 -3.81
C ASP A 15 -10.09 6.02 -5.31
N ALA A 16 -11.19 6.65 -5.73
CA ALA A 16 -11.54 6.77 -7.16
C ALA A 16 -10.38 7.31 -8.02
N ASP A 17 -9.68 8.33 -7.53
CA ASP A 17 -8.63 9.04 -8.27
C ASP A 17 -7.24 8.89 -7.64
N MET A 18 -7.08 8.03 -6.62
CA MET A 18 -5.83 7.97 -5.86
C MET A 18 -5.54 6.59 -5.26
N VAL A 19 -4.25 6.22 -5.27
CA VAL A 19 -3.72 5.07 -4.55
C VAL A 19 -2.60 5.52 -3.63
N VAL A 20 -2.69 5.16 -2.36
CA VAL A 20 -1.67 5.42 -1.33
C VAL A 20 -1.24 4.12 -0.70
N VAL A 21 0.06 3.96 -0.47
CA VAL A 21 0.62 2.86 0.31
C VAL A 21 1.35 3.42 1.53
N THR A 22 1.00 2.95 2.72
CA THR A 22 1.66 3.33 3.98
C THR A 22 2.79 2.37 4.29
N ASP A 23 3.86 2.88 4.90
CA ASP A 23 5.08 2.13 5.24
C ASP A 23 5.54 1.19 4.12
N PRO A 24 5.76 1.73 2.90
CA PRO A 24 6.13 0.90 1.76
C PRO A 24 7.45 0.20 2.07
N TYR A 25 7.42 -1.11 1.89
CA TYR A 25 8.60 -1.94 1.88
C TYR A 25 9.67 -1.34 0.94
N PRO A 26 10.97 -1.33 1.32
CA PRO A 26 12.04 -0.85 0.46
C PRO A 26 11.95 -1.40 -0.97
N ALA A 27 12.24 -0.61 -2.01
CA ALA A 27 12.09 -1.05 -3.41
C ALA A 27 12.85 -2.37 -3.74
N SER A 28 13.89 -2.70 -2.95
CA SER A 28 14.64 -3.96 -3.04
C SER A 28 13.81 -5.23 -2.79
N ILE A 29 12.60 -5.13 -2.23
CA ILE A 29 11.71 -6.28 -1.98
C ILE A 29 10.65 -6.48 -3.08
N GLY A 30 10.63 -5.65 -4.13
CA GLY A 30 9.99 -5.98 -5.41
C GLY A 30 8.46 -5.90 -5.47
N LEU A 31 7.81 -5.18 -4.54
CA LEU A 31 6.38 -4.90 -4.62
C LEU A 31 6.16 -3.61 -5.42
N THR A 32 6.16 -3.72 -6.74
CA THR A 32 5.78 -2.64 -7.69
C THR A 32 4.56 -3.03 -8.48
#